data_AF-A0A4P7LA86-F1
#
_entry.id   AF-A0A4P7LA86-F1
#
_cell.length_a   1.000
_cell.length_b   1.000
_cell.length_c   1.000
_cell.angle_alpha   90.00
_cell.angle_beta   90.00
_cell.angle_gamma   90.00
#
_symmetry.space_group_name_H-M   'P 1'
#
loop_
_entity.id
_entity.type
_entity.pdbx_description
1 polymer ?
#
loop_
_entity_poly.entity_id
_entity_poly.type
_entity_poly.pdbx_seq_one_letter_code
_entity_poly.pdbx_strand_id
1 'polypeptide(L)'
;MTQSVKEALSLAKTNGSNYLADDIIINSHDMNYLKRRINDASQINQVLASLKESKHRLINRVLDAVNTFSGYTHVMVIGGGAEIIADAIKSHCVTREDRFFKSENPQFDLVNGMFSIG
;
A
#
# COMPACT_ATOMS: atom_id res chain seq x y z
N MET A 1 -8.65 -1.30 2.42
CA MET A 1 -8.12 -0.63 1.21
C MET A 1 -8.64 -1.33 -0.04
N THR A 2 -8.26 -2.59 -0.32
CA THR A 2 -8.74 -3.35 -1.48
C THR A 2 -10.27 -3.36 -1.61
N GLN A 3 -11.02 -3.53 -0.51
CA GLN A 3 -12.48 -3.50 -0.52
C GLN A 3 -13.08 -2.14 -0.98
N SER A 4 -12.54 -1.02 -0.48
CA SER A 4 -12.98 0.33 -0.87
C SER A 4 -12.68 0.64 -2.35
N VAL A 5 -11.59 0.08 -2.88
CA VAL A 5 -11.24 0.17 -4.30
C VAL A 5 -12.21 -0.67 -5.14
N LYS A 6 -12.54 -1.89 -4.71
CA LYS A 6 -13.56 -2.73 -5.37
C LYS A 6 -14.91 -2.04 -5.48
N GLU A 7 -15.35 -1.39 -4.42
CA GLU A 7 -16.60 -0.63 -4.40
C GLU A 7 -16.57 0.52 -5.42
N ALA A 8 -15.47 1.27 -5.47
CA ALA A 8 -15.29 2.33 -6.47
C ALA A 8 -15.23 1.79 -7.91
N LEU A 9 -14.62 0.63 -8.14
CA LEU A 9 -14.60 -0.03 -9.44
C LEU A 9 -15.98 -0.52 -9.88
N SER A 10 -16.78 -1.02 -8.94
CA SER A 10 -18.17 -1.40 -9.19
C SER A 10 -18.99 -0.20 -9.71
N LEU A 11 -18.82 0.97 -9.10
CA LEU A 11 -19.43 2.23 -9.58
C LEU A 11 -18.95 2.60 -10.99
N ALA A 12 -17.70 2.30 -11.32
CA ALA A 12 -17.12 2.46 -12.66
C ALA A 12 -17.50 1.33 -13.65
N LYS A 13 -18.57 0.57 -13.36
CA LYS A 13 -19.05 -0.59 -14.17
C LYS A 13 -17.94 -1.60 -14.48
N THR A 14 -16.97 -1.70 -13.59
CA THR A 14 -15.81 -2.58 -13.73
C THR A 14 -15.94 -3.68 -12.68
N ASN A 15 -16.00 -4.94 -13.12
CA ASN A 15 -16.13 -6.08 -12.21
C ASN A 15 -14.91 -6.17 -11.28
N GLY A 16 -15.07 -5.73 -10.02
CA GLY A 16 -14.01 -5.64 -9.03
C GLY A 16 -13.66 -6.99 -8.41
N SER A 17 -12.74 -7.74 -9.02
CA SER A 17 -12.08 -8.88 -8.36
C SER A 17 -11.00 -8.40 -7.37
N ASN A 18 -10.54 -9.25 -6.45
CA ASN A 18 -9.41 -8.91 -5.56
C ASN A 18 -8.16 -8.60 -6.40
N TYR A 19 -7.88 -9.48 -7.36
CA TYR A 19 -6.78 -9.31 -8.29
C TYR A 19 -6.82 -7.96 -9.01
N LEU A 20 -7.98 -7.59 -9.58
CA LEU A 20 -8.10 -6.32 -10.30
C LEU A 20 -7.93 -5.11 -9.37
N ALA A 21 -8.45 -5.19 -8.16
CA ALA A 21 -8.31 -4.12 -7.19
C ALA A 21 -6.84 -3.94 -6.75
N ASP A 22 -6.14 -5.04 -6.48
CA ASP A 22 -4.72 -5.02 -6.11
C ASP A 22 -3.85 -4.53 -7.28
N ASP A 23 -4.14 -4.97 -8.50
CA ASP A 23 -3.45 -4.54 -9.72
C ASP A 23 -3.64 -3.04 -10.02
N ILE A 24 -4.83 -2.48 -9.72
CA ILE A 24 -5.10 -1.05 -9.80
C ILE A 24 -4.41 -0.27 -8.67
N ILE A 25 -4.31 -0.84 -7.46
CA ILE A 25 -3.56 -0.23 -6.36
C ILE A 25 -2.08 -0.07 -6.76
N ILE A 26 -1.48 -1.13 -7.31
CA ILE A 26 -0.08 -1.15 -7.76
C ILE A 26 0.15 -0.14 -8.89
N ASN A 27 -0.70 -0.15 -9.93
CA ASN A 27 -0.53 0.66 -11.13
C ASN A 27 -1.26 2.02 -11.07
N SER A 28 -1.58 2.50 -9.86
CA SER A 28 -2.39 3.71 -9.65
C SER A 28 -1.78 5.01 -10.20
N HIS A 29 -0.49 5.03 -10.51
CA HIS A 29 0.21 6.17 -11.09
C HIS A 29 0.18 6.18 -12.62
N ASP A 30 -0.19 5.06 -13.27
CA ASP A 30 -0.23 4.94 -14.73
C ASP A 30 -1.63 5.20 -15.27
N MET A 31 -1.88 6.44 -15.69
CA MET A 31 -3.17 6.82 -16.28
C MET A 31 -3.51 6.08 -17.57
N ASN A 32 -2.52 5.64 -18.35
CA ASN A 32 -2.77 4.86 -19.55
C ASN A 32 -3.21 3.44 -19.19
N TYR A 33 -2.60 2.87 -18.15
CA TYR A 33 -3.03 1.59 -17.57
C TYR A 33 -4.47 1.65 -17.08
N LEU A 34 -4.79 2.66 -16.25
CA LEU A 34 -6.11 2.82 -15.66
C LEU A 34 -7.21 2.98 -16.72
N LYS A 35 -6.96 3.78 -17.78
CA LYS A 35 -7.90 3.94 -18.90
C LYS A 35 -8.18 2.66 -19.68
N ARG A 36 -7.24 1.72 -19.72
CA ARG A 36 -7.43 0.41 -20.39
C ARG A 36 -8.15 -0.60 -19.50
N ARG A 37 -8.03 -0.47 -18.18
CA ARG A 37 -8.57 -1.44 -17.21
C ARG A 37 -9.91 -1.05 -16.61
N ILE A 38 -10.20 0.24 -16.49
CA ILE A 38 -11.45 0.75 -15.96
C ILE A 38 -12.39 1.03 -17.14
N ASN A 39 -13.58 0.40 -17.11
CA ASN A 39 -14.54 0.47 -18.21
C ASN A 39 -15.11 1.88 -18.41
N ASP A 40 -15.41 2.58 -17.31
CA ASP A 40 -15.90 3.96 -17.36
C ASP A 40 -14.77 4.95 -17.03
N ALA A 41 -14.24 5.58 -18.08
CA ALA A 41 -13.15 6.54 -17.95
C ALA A 41 -13.53 7.80 -17.13
N SER A 42 -14.82 8.15 -17.03
CA SER A 42 -15.28 9.29 -16.24
C SER A 42 -15.12 9.06 -14.73
N GLN A 43 -15.09 7.80 -14.31
CA GLN A 43 -15.03 7.39 -12.91
C GLN A 43 -13.60 7.14 -12.40
N ILE A 44 -12.59 7.22 -13.28
CA ILE A 44 -11.18 6.99 -12.90
C ILE A 44 -10.76 7.92 -11.75
N ASN A 45 -11.16 9.20 -11.82
CA ASN A 45 -10.86 10.17 -10.76
C ASN A 45 -11.50 9.79 -9.42
N GLN A 46 -12.72 9.24 -9.44
CA GLN A 46 -13.39 8.77 -8.22
C GLN A 46 -12.69 7.54 -7.63
N VAL A 47 -12.24 6.61 -8.47
CA VAL A 47 -11.44 5.44 -8.05
C VAL A 47 -10.12 5.89 -7.41
N LEU A 48 -9.41 6.82 -8.05
CA LEU A 48 -8.17 7.38 -7.52
C LEU A 48 -8.38 8.14 -6.20
N ALA A 49 -9.49 8.88 -6.07
CA ALA A 49 -9.85 9.56 -4.83
C ALA A 49 -10.09 8.55 -3.69
N SER A 50 -10.89 7.50 -3.94
CA SER A 50 -11.16 6.43 -2.96
C SER A 50 -9.88 5.69 -2.55
N LEU A 51 -8.99 5.44 -3.52
CA LEU A 51 -7.68 4.86 -3.28
C LEU A 51 -6.82 5.74 -2.38
N LYS A 52 -6.71 7.04 -2.71
CA LYS A 52 -5.93 8.02 -1.95
C LYS A 52 -6.44 8.15 -0.52
N GLU A 53 -7.74 8.23 -0.34
CA GLU A 53 -8.37 8.32 0.99
C GLU A 53 -8.12 7.04 1.80
N SER A 54 -8.27 5.87 1.17
CA SER A 54 -8.00 4.59 1.82
C SER A 54 -6.52 4.41 2.19
N LYS A 55 -5.60 4.86 1.33
CA LYS A 55 -4.16 4.89 1.62
C LYS A 55 -3.88 5.82 2.80
N HIS A 56 -4.48 7.01 2.83
CA HIS A 56 -4.30 7.96 3.93
C HIS A 56 -4.81 7.41 5.27
N ARG A 57 -5.99 6.77 5.29
CA ARG A 57 -6.50 6.09 6.49
C ARG A 57 -5.56 4.99 6.98
N LEU A 58 -5.00 4.19 6.06
CA LEU A 58 -4.04 3.15 6.41
C LEU A 58 -2.77 3.76 7.03
N ILE A 59 -2.21 4.78 6.38
CA ILE A 59 -1.01 5.47 6.87
C ILE A 59 -1.26 6.03 8.28
N ASN A 60 -2.34 6.79 8.49
CA ASN A 60 -2.63 7.40 9.78
C ASN A 60 -2.74 6.33 10.89
N ARG A 61 -3.47 5.24 10.64
CA ARG A 61 -3.59 4.14 11.60
C ARG A 61 -2.24 3.51 11.95
N VAL A 62 -1.33 3.39 10.97
CA VAL A 62 0.01 2.86 11.21
C VAL A 62 0.86 3.86 12.00
N LEU A 63 0.80 5.15 11.67
CA LEU A 63 1.52 6.19 12.41
C LEU A 63 1.03 6.29 13.86
N ASP A 64 -0.28 6.22 14.08
CA ASP A 64 -0.87 6.19 15.42
C ASP A 64 -0.35 5.00 16.23
N ALA A 65 -0.25 3.82 15.61
CA ALA A 65 0.32 2.64 16.26
C ALA A 65 1.82 2.82 16.54
N VAL A 66 2.60 3.33 15.58
CA VAL A 66 4.04 3.59 15.74
C VAL A 66 4.31 4.58 16.89
N ASN A 67 3.47 5.61 17.05
CA ASN A 67 3.58 6.59 18.13
C ASN A 67 3.43 5.98 19.54
N THR A 68 2.88 4.77 19.66
CA THR A 68 2.82 4.05 20.95
C THR A 68 4.15 3.41 21.35
N PHE A 69 5.10 3.31 20.43
CA PHE A 69 6.44 2.77 20.68
C PHE A 69 7.48 3.89 20.81
N SER A 70 8.48 3.67 21.64
CA SER A 70 9.61 4.60 21.80
C SER A 70 10.92 3.84 22.05
N GLY A 71 12.06 4.51 21.83
CA GLY A 71 13.38 3.95 22.10
C GLY A 71 13.89 2.93 21.07
N TYR A 72 13.15 2.67 19.99
CA TYR A 72 13.64 1.84 18.89
C TYR A 72 14.78 2.53 18.13
N THR A 73 15.80 1.77 17.76
CA THR A 73 16.98 2.27 17.06
C THR A 73 16.95 2.00 15.56
N HIS A 74 16.14 1.01 15.14
CA HIS A 74 16.00 0.53 13.77
C HIS A 74 14.52 0.26 13.47
N VAL A 75 14.12 0.42 12.21
CA VAL A 75 12.75 0.19 11.74
C VAL A 75 12.81 -0.73 10.53
N MET A 76 11.98 -1.77 10.52
CA MET A 76 11.80 -2.64 9.36
C MET A 76 10.33 -2.67 8.97
N VAL A 77 10.04 -2.52 7.67
CA VAL A 77 8.68 -2.58 7.13
C VAL A 77 8.59 -3.78 6.18
N ILE A 78 7.76 -4.77 6.56
CA ILE A 78 7.60 -6.03 5.84
C ILE A 78 6.14 -6.28 5.43
N GLY A 79 5.92 -7.35 4.68
CA GLY A 79 4.60 -7.80 4.24
C GLY A 79 4.12 -7.11 2.97
N GLY A 80 3.04 -7.62 2.37
CA GLY A 80 2.53 -7.12 1.08
C GLY A 80 2.09 -5.65 1.08
N GLY A 81 1.77 -5.09 2.25
CA GLY A 81 1.41 -3.67 2.40
C GLY A 81 2.61 -2.73 2.54
N ALA A 82 3.84 -3.23 2.59
CA ALA A 82 5.02 -2.42 2.88
C ALA A 82 5.22 -1.27 1.88
N GLU A 83 5.05 -1.53 0.58
CA GLU A 83 5.17 -0.51 -0.48
C GLU A 83 4.20 0.66 -0.30
N ILE A 84 3.08 0.44 0.38
CA ILE A 84 2.05 1.46 0.54
C ILE A 84 2.42 2.44 1.67
N ILE A 85 3.12 1.96 2.70
CA ILE A 85 3.32 2.69 3.97
C ILE A 85 4.77 3.05 4.26
N ALA A 86 5.75 2.39 3.62
CA ALA A 86 7.16 2.53 3.97
C ALA A 86 7.67 3.98 3.93
N ASP A 87 7.34 4.73 2.87
CA ASP A 87 7.77 6.13 2.73
C ASP A 87 7.20 7.02 3.84
N ALA A 88 5.94 6.79 4.22
CA ALA A 88 5.29 7.53 5.30
C ALA A 88 5.92 7.22 6.65
N ILE A 89 6.23 5.94 6.93
CA ILE A 89 6.91 5.53 8.16
C ILE A 89 8.34 6.09 8.18
N LYS A 90 9.08 6.01 7.08
CA LYS A 90 10.45 6.54 6.98
C LYS A 90 10.51 8.05 7.22
N SER A 91 9.50 8.78 6.73
CA SER A 91 9.40 10.23 6.93
C SER A 91 9.02 10.59 8.39
N HIS A 92 8.25 9.73 9.05
CA HIS A 92 7.76 9.96 10.42
C HIS A 92 8.77 9.53 11.49
N CYS A 93 9.33 8.32 11.35
CA CYS A 93 10.41 7.83 12.18
C CYS A 93 11.69 8.53 11.72
N VAL A 94 12.16 9.53 12.46
CA VAL A 94 13.42 10.29 12.18
C VAL A 94 14.65 9.40 12.42
N THR A 95 14.72 8.27 11.72
CA THR A 95 15.80 7.31 11.72
C THR A 95 16.71 7.60 10.53
N ARG A 96 18.02 7.41 10.72
CA ARG A 96 18.98 7.47 9.61
C ARG A 96 18.66 6.40 8.56
N GLU A 97 19.06 6.65 7.31
CA GLU A 97 18.78 5.73 6.20
C GLU A 97 19.35 4.33 6.40
N ASP A 98 20.51 4.21 7.04
CA ASP A 98 21.17 2.93 7.37
C ASP A 98 20.41 2.11 8.44
N ARG A 99 19.32 2.65 9.00
CA ARG A 99 18.52 2.01 10.06
C ARG A 99 17.06 1.80 9.68
N PHE A 100 16.71 2.08 8.43
CA PHE A 100 15.37 1.83 7.89
C PHE A 100 15.45 0.74 6.82
N PHE A 101 14.80 -0.39 7.08
CA PHE A 101 14.87 -1.58 6.23
C PHE A 101 13.54 -1.86 5.53
N LYS A 102 13.57 -1.95 4.20
CA LYS A 102 12.52 -2.49 3.34
C LYS A 102 13.21 -3.32 2.26
N SER A 103 12.84 -4.59 2.11
CA SER A 103 13.38 -5.41 1.02
C SER A 103 12.73 -5.06 -0.33
N GLU A 104 13.27 -5.61 -1.41
CA GLU A 104 12.64 -5.52 -2.74
C GLU A 104 11.36 -6.37 -2.85
N ASN A 105 11.22 -7.39 -1.99
CA ASN A 105 10.13 -8.37 -2.05
C ASN A 105 9.48 -8.54 -0.66
N PRO A 106 8.89 -7.47 -0.10
CA PRO A 106 8.51 -7.43 1.31
C PRO A 106 7.42 -8.45 1.69
N GLN A 107 6.60 -8.88 0.72
CA GLN A 107 5.64 -9.98 0.86
C GLN A 107 6.28 -11.28 1.39
N PHE A 108 7.53 -11.56 1.02
CA PHE A 108 8.21 -12.81 1.33
C PHE A 108 9.17 -12.71 2.51
N ASP A 109 9.37 -11.54 3.09
CA ASP A 109 10.35 -11.33 4.17
C ASP A 109 10.15 -12.28 5.35
N LEU A 110 8.89 -12.54 5.74
CA LEU A 110 8.59 -13.44 6.84
C LEU A 110 9.02 -14.88 6.53
N VAL A 111 8.60 -15.43 5.39
CA VAL A 111 8.92 -16.82 5.03
C VAL A 111 10.41 -17.00 4.74
N ASN A 112 11.06 -15.99 4.15
CA ASN A 112 12.50 -15.99 3.90
C ASN A 112 13.29 -15.93 5.21
N GLY A 113 12.83 -15.12 6.17
CA GLY A 113 13.39 -15.07 7.51
C GLY A 113 13.28 -16.42 8.21
N MET A 114 12.11 -17.05 8.18
CA MET A 114 11.91 -18.40 8.74
C MET A 114 12.81 -19.43 8.07
N PHE A 115 12.82 -19.47 6.74
CA PHE A 115 13.67 -20.39 5.97
C PHE A 115 15.16 -20.23 6.29
N SER A 116 15.62 -19.00 6.51
CA SER A 116 17.02 -18.72 6.84
C SER A 116 17.41 -19.13 8.26
N ILE A 117 16.44 -19.27 9.17
CA ILE A 117 16.65 -19.69 10.55
C ILE A 117 16.72 -21.24 10.65
N GLY A 118 16.03 -21.96 9.76
CA GLY A 118 15.90 -23.42 9.75
C GLY A 118 14.60 -23.89 10.37
#